data_AF-A0A7C4GDT0-F1
#
_entry.id   AF-A0A7C4GDT0-F1
#
_cell.length_a   1.000
_cell.length_b   1.000
_cell.length_c   1.000
_cell.angle_alpha   90.00
_cell.angle_beta   90.00
_cell.angle_gamma   90.00
#
_symmetry.space_group_name_H-M   'P 1'
#
loop_
_entity.id
_entity.type
_entity.pdbx_description
1 polymer ?
#
loop_
_entity_poly.entity_id
_entity_poly.type
_entity_poly.pdbx_seq_one_letter_code
_entity_poly.pdbx_strand_id
1 'polypeptide(L)'
;MHEYTITHFGIRNLIPKIDLRAGPGCPVCVASPVNIDLAVNLSLHENVIVTTFGDMFRVRGSKYSLMDAKSMGGRVTIVYSINDAIEIARKNPNFEIVH
;
A
#
# COMPACT_ATOMS: atom_id res chain seq x y z
N MET A 1 21.01 -17.61 22.49
CA MET A 1 21.23 -16.14 22.32
C MET A 1 21.89 -15.98 20.96
N HIS A 2 21.12 -16.10 19.87
CA HIS A 2 20.38 -15.06 19.11
C HIS A 2 21.30 -14.13 18.31
N GLU A 3 21.71 -14.56 17.11
CA GLU A 3 22.25 -13.68 16.05
C GLU A 3 21.68 -14.17 14.71
N TYR A 4 20.51 -13.64 14.32
CA TYR A 4 20.32 -12.65 13.24
C TYR A 4 20.68 -13.20 11.84
N THR A 5 19.75 -13.88 11.17
CA THR A 5 18.78 -13.34 10.17
C THR A 5 19.40 -12.96 8.83
N ILE A 6 19.56 -14.00 8.00
CA ILE A 6 19.19 -14.14 6.59
C ILE A 6 19.37 -12.88 5.71
N THR A 7 20.56 -12.86 5.14
CA THR A 7 21.04 -12.10 3.99
C THR A 7 20.33 -12.48 2.69
N HIS A 8 20.10 -11.46 1.86
CA HIS A 8 20.02 -11.52 0.38
C HIS A 8 18.93 -12.39 -0.26
N PHE A 9 17.90 -11.72 -0.79
CA PHE A 9 17.31 -12.12 -2.06
C PHE A 9 17.31 -10.95 -3.04
N GLY A 10 18.46 -10.80 -3.71
CA GLY A 10 18.47 -10.31 -5.07
C GLY A 10 17.89 -11.38 -5.99
N ILE A 11 16.93 -10.98 -6.82
CA ILE A 11 16.64 -11.42 -8.20
C ILE A 11 15.22 -10.91 -8.51
N ARG A 12 15.14 -9.63 -8.89
CA ARG A 12 14.01 -9.04 -9.65
C ARG A 12 14.55 -8.70 -11.03
N ASN A 13 14.71 -9.72 -11.86
CA ASN A 13 15.03 -9.55 -13.28
C ASN A 13 14.50 -10.77 -14.01
N LEU A 14 13.22 -10.76 -14.34
CA LEU A 14 12.56 -11.44 -15.46
C LEU A 14 11.06 -11.51 -15.13
N ILE A 15 10.21 -11.00 -16.03
CA ILE A 15 8.87 -11.52 -16.42
C ILE A 15 7.85 -10.39 -16.61
N PRO A 16 7.06 -10.46 -17.71
CA PRO A 16 6.58 -9.32 -18.47
C PRO A 16 5.12 -8.94 -18.15
N LYS A 17 4.61 -7.96 -18.90
CA LYS A 17 3.20 -7.55 -19.04
C LYS A 17 2.22 -8.73 -18.88
N ILE A 18 1.46 -8.80 -17.79
CA ILE A 18 0.33 -9.75 -17.70
C ILE A 18 -0.87 -9.08 -17.02
N ASP A 19 -1.91 -8.93 -17.83
CA ASP A 19 -3.32 -8.72 -17.47
C ASP A 19 -3.82 -9.94 -16.68
N LEU A 20 -4.42 -9.77 -15.49
CA LEU A 20 -4.86 -10.90 -14.67
C LEU A 20 -6.29 -10.75 -14.17
N ARG A 21 -7.22 -11.43 -14.86
CA ARG A 21 -8.50 -11.87 -14.30
C ARG A 21 -8.29 -13.15 -13.46
N ALA A 22 -8.77 -13.08 -12.22
CA ALA A 22 -9.19 -14.13 -11.26
C ALA A 22 -8.51 -15.52 -11.23
N GLY A 23 -8.01 -15.90 -10.04
CA GLY A 23 -7.85 -17.29 -9.60
C GLY A 23 -7.40 -17.37 -8.12
N PRO A 24 -7.98 -18.26 -7.28
CA PRO A 24 -7.62 -18.41 -5.86
C PRO A 24 -6.43 -19.37 -5.72
N GLY A 25 -5.25 -18.85 -5.38
CA GLY A 25 -4.11 -19.69 -5.01
C GLY A 25 -2.74 -19.14 -5.42
N CYS A 26 -2.06 -18.48 -4.47
CA CYS A 26 -0.60 -18.44 -4.26
C CYS A 26 -0.21 -17.16 -3.50
N PRO A 27 -0.01 -17.22 -2.17
CA PRO A 27 0.05 -16.04 -1.31
C PRO A 27 1.46 -15.50 -1.08
N VAL A 28 2.36 -15.48 -2.07
CA VAL A 28 3.79 -15.18 -1.75
C VAL A 28 4.53 -14.20 -2.68
N CYS A 29 4.08 -13.90 -3.91
CA CYS A 29 4.90 -13.04 -4.79
C CYS A 29 4.17 -11.86 -5.47
N VAL A 30 2.88 -11.61 -5.16
CA VAL A 30 2.03 -10.67 -5.93
C VAL A 30 1.61 -9.41 -5.13
N ALA A 31 2.09 -9.27 -3.90
CA ALA A 31 1.49 -8.36 -2.92
C ALA A 31 1.83 -6.86 -3.14
N SER A 32 3.05 -6.47 -3.52
CA SER A 32 3.40 -5.04 -3.45
C SER A 32 2.64 -4.13 -4.44
N PRO A 33 2.52 -4.43 -5.75
CA PRO A 33 1.82 -3.54 -6.67
C PRO A 33 0.31 -3.60 -6.48
N VAL A 34 -0.23 -4.82 -6.26
CA VAL A 34 -1.66 -5.06 -6.07
C VAL A 34 -2.16 -4.39 -4.80
N ASN A 35 -1.38 -4.43 -3.71
CA ASN A 35 -1.74 -3.72 -2.48
C ASN A 35 -1.70 -2.20 -2.67
N ILE A 36 -0.75 -1.68 -3.46
CA ILE A 36 -0.73 -0.24 -3.79
C ILE A 36 -1.93 0.12 -4.65
N ASP A 37 -2.28 -0.65 -5.67
CA ASP A 37 -3.47 -0.37 -6.50
C ASP A 37 -4.76 -0.45 -5.67
N LEU A 38 -4.85 -1.42 -4.76
CA LEU A 38 -5.98 -1.52 -3.81
C LEU A 38 -6.02 -0.29 -2.91
N ALA A 39 -4.89 0.11 -2.33
CA ALA A 39 -4.80 1.30 -1.48
C ALA A 39 -5.10 2.60 -2.26
N VAL A 40 -4.66 2.71 -3.51
CA VAL A 40 -5.04 3.80 -4.41
C VAL A 40 -6.56 3.83 -4.61
N ASN A 41 -7.17 2.68 -4.92
CA ASN A 41 -8.61 2.59 -5.12
C ASN A 41 -9.39 2.94 -3.84
N LEU A 42 -8.99 2.37 -2.70
CA LEU A 42 -9.52 2.68 -1.38
C LEU A 42 -9.41 4.16 -1.04
N SER A 43 -8.29 4.80 -1.35
CA SER A 43 -8.10 6.24 -1.07
C SER A 43 -9.08 7.13 -1.83
N LEU A 44 -9.62 6.67 -2.96
CA LEU A 44 -10.61 7.41 -3.76
C LEU A 44 -12.04 7.25 -3.20
N HIS A 45 -12.27 6.37 -2.22
CA HIS A 45 -13.58 6.25 -1.58
C HIS A 45 -13.84 7.41 -0.62
N GLU A 46 -15.08 7.90 -0.61
CA GLU A 46 -15.49 9.09 0.15
C GLU A 46 -15.45 8.92 1.68
N ASN A 47 -15.27 7.72 2.21
CA ASN A 47 -15.23 7.49 3.66
C ASN A 47 -13.94 6.79 4.11
N VAL A 48 -12.92 6.71 3.25
CA VAL A 48 -11.68 6.00 3.58
C VAL A 48 -10.52 7.00 3.60
N ILE A 49 -9.61 6.80 4.55
CA ILE A 49 -8.31 7.49 4.58
C ILE A 49 -7.24 6.41 4.61
N VAL A 50 -6.43 6.40 3.57
CA VAL A 50 -5.28 5.50 3.49
C VAL A 50 -4.09 6.15 4.16
N THR A 51 -3.50 5.46 5.11
CA THR A 51 -2.26 5.87 5.77
C THR A 51 -1.11 5.04 5.21
N THR A 52 0.04 5.66 4.96
CA THR A 52 1.18 4.94 4.42
C THR A 52 2.48 5.56 4.92
N PHE A 53 3.56 4.77 4.90
CA PHE A 53 4.88 5.32 5.17
C PHE A 53 5.37 6.18 4.00
N GLY A 54 6.21 7.18 4.30
CA GLY A 54 6.69 8.14 3.30
C GLY A 54 7.49 7.48 2.16
N ASP A 55 8.16 6.37 2.47
CA ASP A 55 8.81 5.49 1.50
C ASP A 55 7.81 4.84 0.53
N MET A 56 6.64 4.40 1.00
CA MET A 56 5.60 3.79 0.16
C MET A 56 4.74 4.80 -0.61
N PHE A 57 4.69 6.06 -0.16
CA PHE A 57 3.91 7.12 -0.79
C PHE A 57 4.27 7.37 -2.26
N ARG A 58 5.56 7.25 -2.62
CA ARG A 58 6.06 7.47 -3.99
C ARG A 58 6.15 6.19 -4.80
N VAL A 59 5.88 5.03 -4.20
CA VAL A 59 5.96 3.77 -4.92
C VAL A 59 4.77 3.64 -5.84
N ARG A 60 5.09 3.34 -7.10
CA ARG A 60 4.09 3.15 -8.13
C ARG A 60 3.52 1.74 -8.01
N GLY A 61 2.19 1.64 -7.99
CA GLY A 61 1.48 0.38 -8.20
C GLY A 61 1.52 -0.01 -9.67
N SER A 62 0.46 -0.68 -10.16
CA SER A 62 0.34 -1.04 -11.57
C SER A 62 0.11 0.18 -12.46
N LYS A 63 -0.76 1.10 -12.05
CA LYS A 63 -1.10 2.30 -12.87
C LYS A 63 -0.69 3.60 -12.22
N TYR A 64 -1.00 3.74 -10.94
CA TYR A 64 -0.86 4.98 -10.18
C TYR A 64 -0.09 4.72 -8.88
N SER A 65 0.56 5.75 -8.36
CA SER A 65 1.11 5.77 -7.01
C SER A 65 0.09 6.31 -6.01
N LEU A 66 0.34 6.12 -4.71
CA LEU A 66 -0.44 6.76 -3.66
C LEU A 66 -0.38 8.29 -3.73
N MET A 67 0.74 8.84 -4.22
CA MET A 67 0.88 10.26 -4.55
C MET A 67 -0.04 10.70 -5.69
N ASP A 68 -0.16 9.91 -6.75
CA ASP A 68 -1.09 10.19 -7.85
C ASP A 68 -2.54 10.12 -7.36
N ALA A 69 -2.87 9.11 -6.55
CA ALA A 69 -4.19 8.96 -5.96
C ALA A 69 -4.58 10.18 -5.11
N LYS A 70 -3.64 10.67 -4.29
CA LYS A 70 -3.81 11.91 -3.54
C LYS A 70 -4.07 13.11 -4.46
N SER A 71 -3.37 13.18 -5.58
CA SER A 71 -3.53 14.26 -6.58
C SER A 71 -4.88 14.16 -7.32
N MET A 72 -5.47 12.97 -7.42
CA MET A 72 -6.80 12.73 -7.96
C MET A 72 -7.94 13.04 -6.98
N GLY A 73 -7.64 13.54 -5.79
CA GLY A 73 -8.61 13.80 -4.72
C GLY A 73 -8.76 12.66 -3.73
N GLY A 74 -7.94 11.61 -3.84
CA GLY A 74 -7.88 10.52 -2.88
C GLY A 74 -7.32 10.98 -1.53
N ARG A 75 -7.83 10.40 -0.45
CA ARG A 75 -7.37 10.68 0.90
C ARG A 75 -6.23 9.76 1.29
N VAL A 76 -5.01 10.27 1.10
CA VAL A 76 -3.77 9.61 1.53
C VAL A 76 -3.00 10.47 2.52
N THR A 77 -2.70 9.90 3.69
CA THR A 77 -1.93 10.51 4.76
C THR A 77 -0.62 9.76 4.97
N ILE A 78 0.47 10.50 5.01
CA ILE A 78 1.78 9.93 5.32
C ILE A 78 1.91 9.86 6.84
N VAL A 79 2.24 8.68 7.36
CA VAL A 79 2.48 8.43 8.78
C VAL A 79 3.92 7.95 8.98
N TYR A 80 4.49 8.23 10.14
CA TYR A 80 5.84 7.78 10.48
C TYR A 80 5.79 6.55 11.41
N SER A 81 4.62 6.23 11.95
CA SER A 81 4.37 5.06 12.79
C SER A 81 2.91 4.62 12.72
N ILE A 82 2.65 3.34 13.01
CA ILE A 82 1.28 2.79 13.10
C ILE A 82 0.46 3.53 14.18
N ASN A 83 1.11 4.01 15.24
CA ASN A 83 0.46 4.83 16.27
C ASN A 83 -0.14 6.12 15.70
N ASP A 84 0.53 6.78 14.74
CA ASP A 84 -0.03 7.97 14.09
C ASP A 84 -1.32 7.62 13.33
N ALA A 85 -1.35 6.47 12.65
CA ALA A 85 -2.55 5.99 11.95
C ALA A 85 -3.72 5.75 12.92
N ILE A 86 -3.43 5.17 14.10
CA ILE A 86 -4.43 4.96 15.16
C ILE A 86 -4.93 6.30 15.71
N GLU A 87 -4.05 7.29 15.92
CA GLU A 87 -4.46 8.63 16.35
C GLU A 87 -5.33 9.34 15.32
N ILE A 88 -5.01 9.19 14.04
CA ILE A 88 -5.83 9.70 12.93
C ILE A 88 -7.21 9.02 12.96
N ALA A 89 -7.28 7.70 13.16
CA ALA A 89 -8.55 6.98 13.29
C ALA A 89 -9.38 7.49 14.46
N ARG A 90 -8.77 7.70 15.62
CA ARG A 90 -9.45 8.24 16.81
C ARG A 90 -10.00 9.65 16.58
N LYS A 91 -9.29 10.49 15.83
CA LYS A 91 -9.72 11.86 15.49
C LYS A 91 -10.78 11.90 14.38
N ASN A 92 -10.90 10.82 13.60
CA ASN A 92 -11.76 10.74 12.43
C ASN A 92 -12.67 9.50 12.51
N PRO A 93 -13.59 9.42 13.49
CA PRO A 93 -14.41 8.22 13.72
C PRO A 93 -15.39 7.89 12.58
N ASN A 94 -15.70 8.87 11.73
CA ASN A 94 -16.57 8.69 10.55
C ASN A 94 -15.81 8.19 9.32
N PHE A 95 -14.48 8.02 9.42
CA PHE A 95 -13.64 7.59 8.31
C PHE A 95 -12.97 6.26 8.65
N GLU A 96 -13.00 5.34 7.70
CA GLU A 96 -12.28 4.08 7.77
C GLU A 96 -10.80 4.32 7.47
N ILE A 97 -9.94 4.03 8.44
CA ILE A 97 -8.50 4.20 8.27
C ILE A 97 -7.90 2.86 7.87
N VAL A 98 -7.20 2.84 6.73
CA VAL A 98 -6.51 1.65 6.20
C VAL A 98 -5.02 1.96 6.14
N HIS A 99 -4.17 1.03 6.60
CA HIS A 99 -2.71 1.14 6.54
C HIS A 99 -2.12 0.08 5.63
#